data_AF-A0A820VPS8-F1
#
_entry.id   AF-A0A820VPS8-F1
#
_cell.length_a   1.000
_cell.length_b   1.000
_cell.length_c   1.000
_cell.angle_alpha   90.00
_cell.angle_beta   90.00
_cell.angle_gamma   90.00
#
_symmetry.space_group_name_H-M   'P 1'
#
loop_
_entity.id
_entity.type
_entity.pdbx_description
1 polymer ?
#
loop_
_entity_poly.entity_id
_entity_poly.type
_entity_poly.pdbx_seq_one_letter_code
_entity_poly.pdbx_strand_id
1 'polypeptide(L)'
;MTAAVKNADAIVRGNLRCCRLRRWTGYDGFGFSVKRVSPPPHVIEYVESNSPAAASGLNGNDAVLAVNDKDMTHTSYDELTTALKKTRDSDNYVDLLVINEKIYRRLQKKNQLINPRHAKIIETPRTMPIDYKDFKTQELFTSESSISDDDDDDDDDGSEIDTDAFVSVNAGYGEDDISQTIDTKRSSNLPISVCMGDLITLKSDVIVVCSSSQYLFKSICKAGGDSVSTSYNQQISENPDAPIIIVATAGGIASKKIYFLPWKADSDEYVLCKSIKRFVSLALKKAIEQNYRRIAFPAIGCGQFGCSISLVADAMVGEVHRKSRIHDISVTFVIQPDRNDIYDEFKKQIDLLESPSPSSKLRIICATFGKGDIEVEMGDITKQKVDVIVGSTSSGILTDTIINAAGKESQLAYEMEITNHPNSALIAIPSGSLSCKKIFFVKWEPNDNEEILRQSLIDLISIVVQNVISHKFTSIAFPAIGCGKHACSVDIVVQTMVYEMKKHLIQRKLSWRVKFVVNANQENVYDEFCKQVLTTEDGKMNLLLRFHRAILSVKRKLVYKRKLNI
;
A
#
# COMPACT_ATOMS: atom_id res chain seq x y z
N MET A 1 27.33 28.94 16.90
CA MET A 1 27.05 27.81 15.98
C MET A 1 26.11 28.28 14.87
N THR A 2 26.53 28.17 13.61
CA THR A 2 25.76 28.59 12.41
C THR A 2 24.56 27.67 12.15
N ALA A 3 23.55 28.14 11.42
CA ALA A 3 22.32 27.38 11.11
C ALA A 3 22.61 26.04 10.38
N ALA A 4 23.66 25.98 9.56
CA ALA A 4 24.11 24.76 8.91
C ALA A 4 24.62 23.68 9.90
N VAL A 5 25.28 24.10 10.99
CA VAL A 5 25.76 23.20 12.04
C VAL A 5 24.60 22.67 12.89
N LYS A 6 23.58 23.50 13.16
CA LYS A 6 22.35 23.06 13.86
C LYS A 6 21.54 22.04 13.05
N ASN A 7 21.45 22.22 11.73
CA ASN A 7 20.72 21.30 10.85
C ASN A 7 21.46 19.95 10.70
N ALA A 8 22.78 19.97 10.57
CA ALA A 8 23.60 18.76 10.55
C ALA A 8 23.49 17.96 11.85
N ASP A 9 23.52 18.64 13.00
CA ASP A 9 23.38 18.01 14.31
C ASP A 9 21.99 17.37 14.50
N ALA A 10 20.93 18.00 13.99
CA ALA A 10 19.59 17.43 13.98
C ALA A 10 19.47 16.18 13.09
N ILE A 11 20.09 16.18 11.90
CA ILE A 11 20.11 15.03 10.99
C ILE A 11 20.84 13.84 11.61
N VAL A 12 21.99 14.08 12.27
CA VAL A 12 22.75 13.04 12.98
C VAL A 12 21.94 12.48 14.16
N ARG A 13 21.40 13.35 15.03
CA ARG A 13 20.59 12.92 16.20
C ARG A 13 19.35 12.09 15.83
N GLY A 14 18.76 12.34 14.67
CA GLY A 14 17.58 11.60 14.21
C GLY A 14 17.89 10.20 13.64
N ASN A 15 19.14 9.93 13.26
CA ASN A 15 19.48 8.75 12.45
C ASN A 15 20.62 7.90 13.01
N LEU A 16 21.44 8.45 13.91
CA LEU A 16 22.48 7.72 14.61
C LEU A 16 21.88 6.92 15.75
N ARG A 17 22.10 5.61 15.77
CA ARG A 17 21.57 4.68 16.77
C ARG A 17 22.68 3.84 17.36
N CYS A 18 22.59 3.53 18.64
CA CYS A 18 23.36 2.49 19.29
C CYS A 18 22.39 1.35 19.58
N CYS A 19 22.40 0.34 18.73
CA CYS A 19 21.58 -0.84 18.85
C CYS A 19 22.28 -1.82 19.79
N ARG A 20 21.75 -1.99 21.01
CA ARG A 20 22.25 -2.93 22.00
C ARG A 20 21.50 -4.24 21.88
N LEU A 21 22.12 -5.20 21.19
CA LEU A 21 21.58 -6.53 20.97
C LEU A 21 21.88 -7.43 22.15
N ARG A 22 20.88 -8.20 22.60
CA ARG A 22 21.04 -9.24 23.62
C ARG A 22 20.49 -10.56 23.08
N ARG A 23 21.20 -11.67 23.29
CA ARG A 23 20.68 -12.99 22.89
C ARG A 23 19.44 -13.34 23.70
N TRP A 24 18.43 -13.87 23.02
CA TRP A 24 17.29 -14.49 23.68
C TRP A 24 17.49 -15.99 23.80
N THR A 25 17.06 -16.56 24.93
CA THR A 25 16.94 -18.00 25.11
C THR A 25 16.01 -18.58 24.05
N GLY A 26 16.44 -19.63 23.35
CA GLY A 26 15.70 -20.22 22.22
C GLY A 26 15.86 -19.46 20.89
N TYR A 27 16.79 -18.52 20.79
CA TYR A 27 17.13 -17.82 19.54
C TYR A 27 18.59 -18.03 19.13
N ASP A 28 18.79 -18.55 17.91
CA ASP A 28 20.14 -18.74 17.37
C ASP A 28 20.68 -17.42 16.79
N GLY A 29 21.80 -16.96 17.33
CA GLY A 29 22.39 -15.66 16.98
C GLY A 29 21.54 -14.44 17.38
N PHE A 30 21.59 -13.42 16.53
CA PHE A 30 20.91 -12.13 16.72
C PHE A 30 19.90 -11.78 15.61
N GLY A 31 19.86 -12.55 14.51
CA GLY A 31 18.92 -12.38 13.41
C GLY A 31 19.22 -11.19 12.49
N PHE A 32 20.47 -11.05 12.02
CA PHE A 32 20.82 -10.10 10.96
C PHE A 32 21.99 -10.60 10.12
N SER A 33 22.13 -10.07 8.89
CA SER A 33 23.30 -10.29 8.03
C SER A 33 23.92 -8.97 7.59
N VAL A 34 25.20 -9.03 7.22
CA VAL A 34 25.98 -7.86 6.79
C VAL A 34 26.37 -8.03 5.33
N LYS A 35 26.12 -6.99 4.53
CA LYS A 35 26.57 -6.84 3.16
C LYS A 35 27.98 -6.28 3.12
N ARG A 36 28.87 -6.94 2.38
CA ARG A 36 30.20 -6.41 2.03
C ARG A 36 30.03 -5.20 1.10
N VAL A 37 30.59 -4.06 1.51
CA VAL A 37 30.58 -2.80 0.76
C VAL A 37 32.00 -2.25 0.66
N SER A 38 32.39 -1.78 -0.53
CA SER A 38 33.66 -1.14 -0.80
C SER A 38 33.44 0.24 -1.44
N PRO A 39 34.04 1.33 -0.91
CA PRO A 39 34.82 1.37 0.33
C PRO A 39 33.93 1.18 1.59
N PRO A 40 34.50 0.70 2.72
CA PRO A 40 33.79 0.61 3.99
C PRO A 40 33.19 1.96 4.43
N PRO A 41 32.25 1.98 5.39
CA PRO A 41 31.79 0.88 6.24
C PRO A 41 30.92 -0.15 5.51
N HIS A 42 30.87 -1.35 6.07
CA HIS A 42 29.92 -2.39 5.65
C HIS A 42 28.53 -2.11 6.20
N VAL A 43 27.52 -2.73 5.58
CA VAL A 43 26.13 -2.32 5.73
C VAL A 43 25.28 -3.51 6.13
N ILE A 44 24.30 -3.33 7.01
CA ILE A 44 23.32 -4.36 7.33
C ILE A 44 22.49 -4.67 6.08
N GLU A 45 22.51 -5.92 5.63
CA GLU A 45 21.75 -6.35 4.45
C GLU A 45 20.31 -6.66 4.82
N TYR A 46 20.17 -7.48 5.87
CA TYR A 46 18.91 -8.05 6.29
C TYR A 46 18.85 -8.07 7.81
N VAL A 47 17.67 -7.79 8.35
CA VAL A 47 17.33 -7.97 9.76
C VAL A 47 16.10 -8.86 9.81
N GLU A 48 16.23 -10.01 10.46
CA GLU A 48 15.17 -11.00 10.62
C GLU A 48 14.05 -10.43 11.49
N SER A 49 12.80 -10.61 11.06
CA SER A 49 11.64 -10.20 11.87
C SER A 49 11.58 -11.03 13.14
N ASN A 50 11.09 -10.44 14.23
CA ASN A 50 11.01 -11.09 15.54
C ASN A 50 12.37 -11.55 16.11
N SER A 51 13.45 -10.91 15.69
CA SER A 51 14.81 -11.16 16.15
C SER A 51 15.26 -10.20 17.26
N PRO A 52 16.32 -10.57 18.00
CA PRO A 52 17.03 -9.63 18.86
C PRO A 52 17.45 -8.33 18.15
N ALA A 53 17.89 -8.42 16.90
CA ALA A 53 18.33 -7.29 16.09
C ALA A 53 17.18 -6.35 15.69
N ALA A 54 16.04 -6.90 15.28
CA ALA A 54 14.86 -6.09 15.00
C ALA A 54 14.40 -5.34 16.26
N ALA A 55 14.40 -6.02 17.41
CA ALA A 55 13.98 -5.42 18.68
C ALA A 55 14.97 -4.37 19.23
N SER A 56 16.23 -4.36 18.80
CA SER A 56 17.18 -3.27 19.08
C SER A 56 17.08 -2.09 18.11
N GLY A 57 16.13 -2.12 17.17
CA GLY A 57 15.95 -1.06 16.17
C GLY A 57 17.02 -1.03 15.09
N LEU A 58 17.73 -2.15 14.88
CA LEU A 58 18.63 -2.33 13.73
C LEU A 58 17.81 -2.42 12.45
N ASN A 59 18.21 -1.72 11.39
CA ASN A 59 17.48 -1.75 10.12
C ASN A 59 18.38 -2.18 8.97
N GLY A 60 17.77 -2.72 7.91
CA GLY A 60 18.45 -2.90 6.64
C GLY A 60 18.95 -1.56 6.08
N ASN A 61 20.10 -1.58 5.41
CA ASN A 61 20.84 -0.42 4.92
C ASN A 61 21.48 0.47 6.01
N ASP A 62 21.63 -0.04 7.22
CA ASP A 62 22.42 0.63 8.26
C ASP A 62 23.92 0.39 8.06
N ALA A 63 24.70 1.46 7.92
CA ALA A 63 26.15 1.41 7.91
C ALA A 63 26.69 1.17 9.33
N VAL A 64 27.54 0.15 9.49
CA VAL A 64 28.12 -0.22 10.78
C VAL A 64 29.34 0.65 11.05
N LEU A 65 29.24 1.54 12.04
CA LEU A 65 30.30 2.47 12.41
C LEU A 65 31.19 1.91 13.52
N ALA A 66 30.63 1.17 14.48
CA ALA A 66 31.39 0.52 15.54
C ALA A 66 30.71 -0.73 16.08
N VAL A 67 31.51 -1.64 16.64
CA VAL A 67 31.08 -2.84 17.38
C VAL A 67 31.74 -2.79 18.76
N ASN A 68 30.96 -2.72 19.85
CA ASN A 68 31.43 -2.60 21.23
C ASN A 68 32.58 -1.58 21.38
N ASP A 69 32.32 -0.33 20.97
CA ASP A 69 33.27 0.80 21.00
C ASP A 69 34.48 0.69 20.06
N LYS A 70 34.65 -0.42 19.33
CA LYS A 70 35.69 -0.55 18.29
C LYS A 70 35.19 0.00 16.96
N ASP A 71 35.88 1.00 16.42
CA ASP A 71 35.58 1.62 15.12
C ASP A 71 35.71 0.61 13.96
N MET A 72 34.70 0.63 13.08
CA MET A 72 34.54 -0.23 11.90
C MET A 72 34.42 0.56 10.59
N THR A 73 34.59 1.89 10.63
CA THR A 73 34.37 2.76 9.46
C THR A 73 35.34 2.50 8.31
N HIS A 74 36.53 1.96 8.61
CA HIS A 74 37.60 1.69 7.64
C HIS A 74 38.09 0.23 7.66
N THR A 75 37.44 -0.65 8.42
CA THR A 75 37.86 -2.06 8.58
C THR A 75 37.41 -2.93 7.40
N SER A 76 38.08 -4.06 7.22
CA SER A 76 37.67 -5.08 6.24
C SER A 76 36.45 -5.88 6.70
N TYR A 77 35.83 -6.62 5.78
CA TYR A 77 34.64 -7.42 6.09
C TYR A 77 34.98 -8.57 7.04
N ASP A 78 36.17 -9.14 6.87
CA ASP A 78 36.63 -10.26 7.67
C ASP A 78 36.96 -9.80 9.10
N GLU A 79 37.49 -8.59 9.27
CA GLU A 79 37.68 -7.97 10.59
C GLU A 79 36.36 -7.65 11.29
N LEU A 80 35.38 -7.09 10.58
CA LEU A 80 34.06 -6.81 11.13
C LEU A 80 33.35 -8.09 11.57
N THR A 81 33.34 -9.12 10.73
CA THR A 81 32.71 -10.40 11.08
C THR A 81 33.42 -11.10 12.23
N THR A 82 34.74 -10.97 12.32
CA THR A 82 35.53 -11.46 13.48
C THR A 82 35.15 -10.71 14.76
N ALA A 83 35.01 -9.38 14.70
CA ALA A 83 34.57 -8.58 15.85
C ALA A 83 33.15 -8.97 16.32
N LEU A 84 32.21 -9.17 15.39
CA LEU A 84 30.84 -9.61 15.69
C LEU A 84 30.82 -11.01 16.32
N LYS A 85 31.59 -11.97 15.77
CA LYS A 85 31.69 -13.34 16.30
C LYS A 85 32.31 -13.36 17.69
N LYS A 86 33.44 -12.68 17.89
CA LYS A 86 34.12 -12.61 19.19
C LYS A 86 33.19 -12.06 20.28
N THR A 87 32.45 -11.00 19.95
CA THR A 87 31.51 -10.36 20.88
C THR A 87 30.30 -11.23 21.21
N ARG A 88 29.79 -11.95 20.21
CA ARG A 88 28.72 -12.94 20.38
C ARG A 88 29.10 -14.03 21.40
N ASP A 89 30.38 -14.40 21.45
CA ASP A 89 30.85 -15.54 22.22
C ASP A 89 31.31 -15.15 23.66
N SER A 90 31.57 -13.86 23.96
CA SER A 90 32.09 -13.41 25.27
C SER A 90 31.05 -12.82 26.23
N ASP A 91 30.09 -12.03 25.74
CA ASP A 91 29.34 -11.11 26.61
C ASP A 91 27.82 -11.25 26.54
N ASN A 92 27.29 -12.13 25.68
CA ASN A 92 25.84 -12.25 25.38
C ASN A 92 25.15 -10.94 24.92
N TYR A 93 25.91 -9.85 24.74
CA TYR A 93 25.46 -8.56 24.22
C TYR A 93 26.39 -8.06 23.12
N VAL A 94 25.85 -7.33 22.15
CA VAL A 94 26.60 -6.63 21.09
C VAL A 94 26.02 -5.22 20.97
N ASP A 95 26.86 -4.19 21.11
CA ASP A 95 26.52 -2.80 20.83
C ASP A 95 26.97 -2.46 19.40
N LEU A 96 26.01 -2.15 18.52
CA LEU A 96 26.25 -1.68 17.16
C LEU A 96 25.95 -0.19 17.05
N LEU A 97 26.98 0.62 16.80
CA LEU A 97 26.78 2.01 16.41
C LEU A 97 26.49 2.06 14.91
N VAL A 98 25.30 2.51 14.55
CA VAL A 98 24.82 2.48 13.17
C VAL A 98 24.17 3.79 12.74
N ILE A 99 24.21 4.05 11.45
CA ILE A 99 23.48 5.14 10.80
C ILE A 99 23.04 4.69 9.40
N ASN A 100 21.92 5.20 8.89
CA ASN A 100 21.48 4.88 7.53
C ASN A 100 22.60 5.19 6.51
N GLU A 101 22.89 4.25 5.60
CA GLU A 101 24.00 4.35 4.65
C GLU A 101 23.94 5.62 3.80
N LYS A 102 22.75 5.99 3.27
CA LYS A 102 22.61 7.18 2.43
C LYS A 102 22.96 8.46 3.20
N ILE A 103 22.64 8.49 4.48
CA ILE A 103 22.96 9.61 5.37
C ILE A 103 24.46 9.63 5.66
N TYR A 104 25.06 8.48 5.99
CA TYR A 104 26.51 8.35 6.16
C TYR A 104 27.27 8.92 4.97
N ARG A 105 26.93 8.48 3.74
CA ARG A 105 27.59 8.95 2.50
C ARG A 105 27.41 10.45 2.31
N ARG A 106 26.26 11.03 2.68
CA ARG A 106 26.01 12.49 2.65
C ARG A 106 26.89 13.25 3.63
N LEU A 107 27.07 12.73 4.85
CA LEU A 107 27.91 13.35 5.88
C LEU A 107 29.39 13.31 5.50
N GLN A 108 29.85 12.19 4.95
CA GLN A 108 31.22 12.03 4.44
C GLN A 108 31.53 13.03 3.33
N LYS A 109 30.63 13.21 2.35
CA LYS A 109 30.79 14.23 1.28
C LYS A 109 30.90 15.66 1.82
N LYS A 110 30.39 15.93 3.02
CA LYS A 110 30.41 17.24 3.67
C LYS A 110 31.51 17.37 4.73
N ASN A 111 32.39 16.37 4.88
CA ASN A 111 33.40 16.28 5.95
C ASN A 111 32.82 16.54 7.35
N GLN A 112 31.61 16.02 7.62
CA GLN A 112 30.95 16.18 8.91
C GLN A 112 31.30 15.03 9.85
N LEU A 113 31.80 15.36 11.03
CA LEU A 113 32.13 14.41 12.08
C LEU A 113 30.87 13.82 12.72
N ILE A 114 30.85 12.49 12.88
CA ILE A 114 29.80 11.76 13.58
C ILE A 114 30.25 11.57 15.03
N ASN A 115 29.52 12.15 15.99
CA ASN A 115 29.81 11.97 17.42
C ASN A 115 28.94 10.85 17.99
N PRO A 116 29.50 9.72 18.45
CA PRO A 116 28.74 8.60 19.04
C PRO A 116 27.83 9.00 20.20
N ARG A 117 28.14 10.07 20.95
CA ARG A 117 27.31 10.56 22.07
C ARG A 117 25.92 11.04 21.66
N HIS A 118 25.70 11.31 20.37
CA HIS A 118 24.41 11.72 19.84
C HIS A 118 23.54 10.52 19.43
N ALA A 119 24.04 9.30 19.60
CA ALA A 119 23.31 8.09 19.24
C ALA A 119 22.12 7.88 20.17
N LYS A 120 20.94 7.61 19.60
CA LYS A 120 19.81 7.09 20.36
C LYS A 120 20.10 5.64 20.72
N ILE A 121 20.18 5.33 22.02
CA ILE A 121 20.36 3.96 22.50
C ILE A 121 19.01 3.23 22.45
N ILE A 122 19.01 2.04 21.85
CA ILE A 122 17.85 1.15 21.80
C ILE A 122 18.33 -0.24 22.21
N GLU A 123 17.79 -0.78 23.30
CA GLU A 123 18.19 -2.06 23.85
C GLU A 123 17.13 -3.13 23.57
N THR A 124 17.57 -4.28 23.07
CA THR A 124 16.74 -5.47 22.97
C THR A 124 16.17 -5.83 24.35
N PRO A 125 14.85 -6.10 24.47
CA PRO A 125 14.25 -6.59 25.72
C PRO A 125 15.01 -7.77 26.33
N ARG A 126 14.98 -7.94 27.66
CA ARG A 126 15.71 -9.02 28.34
C ARG A 126 15.25 -10.42 27.93
N THR A 127 13.99 -10.55 27.57
CA THR A 127 13.36 -11.79 27.13
C THR A 127 12.60 -11.56 25.84
N MET A 128 12.49 -12.60 25.01
CA MET A 128 11.65 -12.58 23.82
C MET A 128 10.22 -12.16 24.19
N PRO A 129 9.67 -11.10 23.57
CA PRO A 129 8.28 -10.68 23.76
C PRO A 129 7.32 -11.85 23.55
N ILE A 130 6.19 -11.86 24.27
CA ILE A 130 5.21 -12.95 24.20
C ILE A 130 4.72 -13.13 22.76
N ASP A 131 4.42 -12.02 22.08
CA ASP A 131 3.98 -11.95 20.69
C ASP A 131 5.00 -12.53 19.68
N TYR A 132 6.26 -12.76 20.09
CA TYR A 132 7.32 -13.34 19.26
C TYR A 132 7.45 -14.87 19.48
N LYS A 133 6.97 -15.40 20.62
CA LYS A 133 7.01 -16.84 20.91
C LYS A 133 6.07 -17.65 20.02
N ASP A 134 4.89 -17.10 19.73
CA ASP A 134 3.89 -17.73 18.87
C ASP A 134 4.39 -17.90 17.41
N PHE A 135 5.45 -17.19 17.03
CA PHE A 135 6.09 -17.29 15.72
C PHE A 135 7.13 -18.43 15.61
N LYS A 136 7.70 -18.90 16.73
CA LYS A 136 8.76 -19.94 16.76
C LYS A 136 8.26 -21.34 17.08
N THR A 137 7.09 -21.49 17.69
CA THR A 137 6.50 -22.81 18.00
C THR A 137 5.96 -23.54 16.77
N GLN A 138 6.05 -22.95 15.58
CA GLN A 138 5.79 -23.63 14.30
C GLN A 138 7.09 -23.92 13.56
N GLU A 139 7.85 -24.92 14.03
CA GLU A 139 8.46 -26.00 13.21
C GLU A 139 9.45 -26.82 14.07
N LEU A 140 9.10 -28.07 14.37
CA LEU A 140 9.97 -29.23 14.66
C LEU A 140 9.08 -30.48 14.83
N PHE A 141 8.53 -30.98 13.72
CA PHE A 141 8.24 -32.42 13.60
C PHE A 141 9.38 -33.02 12.78
N THR A 142 10.49 -33.28 13.47
CA THR A 142 11.43 -34.30 13.04
C THR A 142 10.71 -35.65 13.16
N SER A 143 10.42 -36.28 12.03
CA SER A 143 10.18 -37.72 11.99
C SER A 143 11.52 -38.40 12.30
N GLU A 144 11.81 -38.58 13.59
CA GLU A 144 12.82 -39.52 14.02
C GLU A 144 12.28 -40.93 13.76
N SER A 145 12.84 -41.58 12.75
CA SER A 145 12.83 -43.02 12.61
C SER A 145 13.70 -43.62 13.70
N SER A 146 13.08 -44.08 14.79
CA SER A 146 13.73 -45.02 15.71
C SER A 146 13.54 -46.43 15.17
N ILE A 147 14.63 -46.98 14.66
CA ILE A 147 14.84 -48.42 14.49
C ILE A 147 14.92 -49.01 15.91
N SER A 148 14.11 -50.04 16.15
CA SER A 148 14.36 -51.03 17.19
C SER A 148 14.00 -52.40 16.60
N ASP A 149 15.06 -53.18 16.38
CA ASP A 149 15.01 -54.63 16.23
C ASP A 149 14.47 -55.26 17.54
N ASP A 150 13.70 -56.35 17.39
CA ASP A 150 13.81 -57.61 18.15
C ASP A 150 12.55 -58.47 17.90
N ASP A 151 12.74 -59.51 17.08
CA ASP A 151 12.34 -60.93 17.20
C ASP A 151 11.06 -61.34 17.97
N ASP A 152 10.14 -62.05 17.29
CA ASP A 152 9.84 -63.49 17.51
C ASP A 152 8.50 -63.91 16.84
N ASP A 153 8.64 -64.78 15.84
CA ASP A 153 7.90 -66.01 15.49
C ASP A 153 6.47 -66.28 16.03
N ASP A 154 5.52 -66.58 15.13
CA ASP A 154 4.97 -67.94 14.88
C ASP A 154 3.60 -67.92 14.13
N ASP A 155 3.61 -68.55 12.95
CA ASP A 155 2.70 -69.57 12.41
C ASP A 155 1.15 -69.41 12.31
N ASP A 156 0.70 -69.63 11.06
CA ASP A 156 -0.26 -70.67 10.60
C ASP A 156 -1.61 -70.29 9.93
N ASP A 157 -1.67 -70.68 8.66
CA ASP A 157 -2.72 -71.33 7.84
C ASP A 157 -4.15 -70.78 7.65
N GLY A 158 -4.55 -70.72 6.37
CA GLY A 158 -5.50 -71.73 5.87
C GLY A 158 -6.99 -71.41 5.72
N SER A 159 -7.36 -71.01 4.50
CA SER A 159 -8.54 -71.45 3.71
C SER A 159 -9.99 -70.93 3.96
N GLU A 160 -10.54 -70.51 2.82
CA GLU A 160 -11.93 -70.46 2.31
C GLU A 160 -13.03 -71.28 3.01
N ILE A 161 -14.27 -70.75 3.07
CA ILE A 161 -15.35 -71.09 2.11
C ILE A 161 -16.57 -70.16 2.28
N ASP A 162 -17.12 -69.94 1.09
CA ASP A 162 -18.26 -69.25 0.52
C ASP A 162 -19.68 -69.71 0.96
N THR A 163 -20.67 -68.98 0.42
CA THR A 163 -22.05 -69.35 0.03
C THR A 163 -23.26 -68.85 0.83
N ASP A 164 -23.99 -67.94 0.16
CA ASP A 164 -25.42 -68.00 -0.24
C ASP A 164 -26.13 -66.64 -0.07
N ALA A 165 -26.29 -65.84 -1.13
CA ALA A 165 -27.23 -65.94 -2.27
C ALA A 165 -28.56 -65.22 -1.98
N PHE A 166 -28.78 -63.99 -2.50
CA PHE A 166 -29.22 -63.59 -3.84
C PHE A 166 -30.75 -63.44 -3.98
N VAL A 167 -31.25 -62.20 -4.02
CA VAL A 167 -32.22 -61.74 -5.05
C VAL A 167 -31.87 -60.30 -5.42
N SER A 168 -31.44 -60.14 -6.68
CA SER A 168 -31.12 -58.89 -7.36
C SER A 168 -32.35 -58.20 -7.93
N VAL A 169 -32.26 -56.87 -8.02
CA VAL A 169 -32.72 -56.10 -9.20
C VAL A 169 -31.62 -55.09 -9.55
N ASN A 170 -30.85 -55.36 -10.62
CA ASN A 170 -29.91 -54.45 -11.30
C ASN A 170 -30.70 -53.55 -12.30
N ALA A 171 -30.23 -52.42 -12.85
CA ALA A 171 -28.87 -51.98 -13.18
C ALA A 171 -28.77 -50.44 -13.42
N GLY A 172 -27.55 -49.89 -13.26
CA GLY A 172 -27.11 -48.63 -13.92
C GLY A 172 -26.06 -47.82 -13.14
N TYR A 173 -24.77 -47.97 -13.51
CA TYR A 173 -23.54 -47.47 -12.86
C TYR A 173 -23.30 -45.95 -12.85
N GLY A 174 -22.51 -45.47 -11.87
CA GLY A 174 -21.74 -44.22 -11.92
C GLY A 174 -21.06 -43.90 -10.58
N GLU A 175 -19.72 -43.89 -10.55
CA GLU A 175 -18.87 -43.43 -9.44
C GLU A 175 -19.10 -41.94 -9.13
N ASP A 176 -18.97 -41.51 -7.86
CA ASP A 176 -18.68 -40.10 -7.53
C ASP A 176 -17.97 -39.95 -6.17
N ASP A 177 -16.67 -39.69 -6.30
CA ASP A 177 -15.77 -38.74 -5.64
C ASP A 177 -16.25 -37.97 -4.37
N ILE A 178 -15.50 -38.16 -3.27
CA ILE A 178 -15.69 -37.45 -2.00
C ILE A 178 -15.00 -36.08 -2.07
N SER A 179 -15.78 -35.07 -2.43
CA SER A 179 -15.39 -33.66 -2.42
C SER A 179 -15.58 -33.03 -1.02
N GLN A 180 -14.52 -32.92 -0.21
CA GLN A 180 -14.54 -32.00 0.93
C GLN A 180 -14.51 -30.56 0.41
N THR A 181 -15.67 -29.93 0.46
CA THR A 181 -15.93 -28.57 0.00
C THR A 181 -15.44 -27.58 1.05
N ILE A 182 -14.44 -26.77 0.72
CA ILE A 182 -14.11 -25.56 1.50
C ILE A 182 -15.32 -24.63 1.39
N ASP A 183 -15.94 -24.33 2.53
CA ASP A 183 -17.09 -23.43 2.69
C ASP A 183 -16.79 -22.04 2.08
N THR A 184 -17.06 -21.90 0.79
CA THR A 184 -17.09 -20.62 0.10
C THR A 184 -18.52 -20.13 0.12
N LYS A 185 -18.92 -19.51 1.25
CA LYS A 185 -20.14 -18.69 1.28
C LYS A 185 -19.99 -17.57 0.24
N ARG A 186 -20.55 -17.78 -0.96
CA ARG A 186 -20.83 -16.72 -1.94
C ARG A 186 -21.86 -15.78 -1.30
N SER A 187 -21.38 -14.70 -0.70
CA SER A 187 -22.22 -13.67 -0.10
C SER A 187 -22.34 -12.42 -0.98
N SER A 188 -21.77 -12.36 -2.19
CA SER A 188 -21.73 -11.10 -2.92
C SER A 188 -21.74 -11.19 -4.44
N ASN A 189 -22.36 -10.15 -5.04
CA ASN A 189 -22.37 -9.87 -6.48
C ASN A 189 -21.06 -9.25 -6.99
N LEU A 190 -20.02 -9.14 -6.16
CA LEU A 190 -18.73 -8.61 -6.58
C LEU A 190 -17.80 -9.75 -7.04
N PRO A 191 -17.04 -9.53 -8.12
CA PRO A 191 -16.03 -10.49 -8.59
C PRO A 191 -14.76 -10.48 -7.72
N ILE A 192 -14.87 -10.15 -6.43
CA ILE A 192 -13.75 -10.02 -5.48
C ILE A 192 -14.11 -10.80 -4.23
N SER A 193 -13.23 -11.68 -3.78
CA SER A 193 -13.40 -12.44 -2.54
C SER A 193 -12.11 -12.54 -1.76
N VAL A 194 -12.20 -12.86 -0.47
CA VAL A 194 -11.07 -13.17 0.40
C VAL A 194 -11.34 -14.48 1.13
N CYS A 195 -10.34 -15.36 1.20
CA CYS A 195 -10.43 -16.63 1.90
C CYS A 195 -9.16 -16.91 2.72
N MET A 196 -9.32 -17.66 3.80
CA MET A 196 -8.22 -18.28 4.52
C MET A 196 -7.80 -19.56 3.79
N GLY A 197 -6.51 -19.77 3.57
CA GLY A 197 -6.01 -20.98 2.93
C GLY A 197 -4.59 -20.87 2.37
N ASP A 198 -4.20 -21.90 1.63
CA ASP A 198 -2.91 -21.97 0.93
C ASP A 198 -3.10 -21.72 -0.58
N LEU A 199 -2.29 -20.81 -1.12
CA LEU A 199 -2.26 -20.44 -2.53
C LEU A 199 -1.97 -21.66 -3.45
N ILE A 200 -1.22 -22.66 -2.95
CA ILE A 200 -0.92 -23.90 -3.70
C ILE A 200 -2.18 -24.72 -3.97
N THR A 201 -3.06 -24.81 -2.96
CA THR A 201 -4.24 -25.67 -2.97
C THR A 201 -5.48 -25.01 -3.58
N LEU A 202 -5.47 -23.68 -3.73
CA LEU A 202 -6.60 -22.94 -4.27
C LEU A 202 -6.77 -23.20 -5.77
N LYS A 203 -7.95 -23.68 -6.19
CA LYS A 203 -8.31 -23.85 -7.61
C LYS A 203 -8.63 -22.53 -8.31
N SER A 204 -7.62 -21.89 -8.92
CA SER A 204 -7.78 -20.72 -9.80
C SER A 204 -7.21 -20.99 -11.21
N ASP A 205 -7.41 -20.08 -12.16
CA ASP A 205 -6.68 -20.20 -13.44
C ASP A 205 -5.23 -19.76 -13.26
N VAL A 206 -5.03 -18.67 -12.50
CA VAL A 206 -3.70 -18.07 -12.27
C VAL A 206 -3.50 -17.85 -10.77
N ILE A 207 -2.30 -18.17 -10.28
CA ILE A 207 -1.81 -17.70 -8.97
C ILE A 207 -0.71 -16.66 -9.17
N VAL A 208 -0.72 -15.63 -8.34
CA VAL A 208 0.27 -14.55 -8.37
C VAL A 208 1.27 -14.74 -7.24
N VAL A 209 2.55 -14.69 -7.55
CA VAL A 209 3.64 -14.90 -6.59
C VAL A 209 4.55 -13.67 -6.64
N CYS A 210 4.77 -13.06 -5.47
CA CYS A 210 5.82 -12.06 -5.33
C CYS A 210 7.18 -12.78 -5.37
N SER A 211 7.92 -12.68 -6.48
CA SER A 211 9.19 -13.42 -6.64
C SER A 211 10.28 -12.96 -5.68
N SER A 212 10.14 -11.75 -5.13
CA SER A 212 11.02 -11.23 -4.09
C SER A 212 10.72 -11.82 -2.70
N SER A 213 9.60 -12.52 -2.52
CA SER A 213 9.31 -13.27 -1.29
C SER A 213 9.98 -14.64 -1.35
N GLN A 214 11.12 -14.78 -0.65
CA GLN A 214 11.85 -16.06 -0.61
C GLN A 214 11.00 -17.22 -0.06
N TYR A 215 10.16 -16.95 0.95
CA TYR A 215 9.27 -17.95 1.54
C TYR A 215 8.22 -18.43 0.53
N LEU A 216 7.44 -17.51 -0.04
CA LEU A 216 6.39 -17.89 -0.98
C LEU A 216 6.97 -18.51 -2.26
N PHE A 217 8.08 -17.97 -2.77
CA PHE A 217 8.78 -18.53 -3.92
C PHE A 217 9.23 -19.97 -3.65
N LYS A 218 9.89 -20.22 -2.51
CA LYS A 218 10.39 -21.56 -2.14
C LYS A 218 9.25 -22.56 -1.94
N SER A 219 8.16 -22.16 -1.30
CA SER A 219 6.98 -23.01 -1.12
C SER A 219 6.35 -23.40 -2.46
N ILE A 220 6.21 -22.44 -3.38
CA ILE A 220 5.69 -22.68 -4.72
C ILE A 220 6.62 -23.57 -5.54
N CYS A 221 7.94 -23.36 -5.49
CA CYS A 221 8.91 -24.23 -6.14
C CYS A 221 8.86 -25.66 -5.58
N LYS A 222 8.75 -25.83 -4.26
CA LYS A 222 8.63 -27.15 -3.64
C LYS A 222 7.36 -27.88 -4.09
N ALA A 223 6.23 -27.20 -4.12
CA ALA A 223 4.97 -27.77 -4.58
C ALA A 223 4.95 -28.05 -6.09
N GLY A 224 5.60 -27.19 -6.86
CA GLY A 224 5.69 -27.28 -8.32
C GLY A 224 6.72 -28.29 -8.84
N GLY A 225 7.63 -28.73 -7.97
CA GLY A 225 8.78 -29.54 -8.33
C GLY A 225 9.80 -28.79 -9.21
N ASP A 226 10.84 -29.52 -9.64
CA ASP A 226 11.97 -28.96 -10.39
C ASP A 226 11.56 -28.28 -11.71
N SER A 227 10.43 -28.67 -12.29
CA SER A 227 9.91 -28.08 -13.53
C SER A 227 9.60 -26.58 -13.39
N VAL A 228 9.00 -26.17 -12.27
CA VAL A 228 8.67 -24.76 -12.00
C VAL A 228 9.94 -23.94 -11.77
N SER A 229 10.86 -24.46 -10.94
CA SER A 229 12.14 -23.79 -10.67
C SER A 229 13.00 -23.66 -11.92
N THR A 230 13.09 -24.72 -12.73
CA THR A 230 13.88 -24.72 -13.97
C THR A 230 13.32 -23.72 -14.98
N SER A 231 11.99 -23.72 -15.19
CA SER A 231 11.34 -22.78 -16.11
C SER A 231 11.48 -21.33 -15.67
N TYR A 232 11.36 -21.06 -14.37
CA TYR A 232 11.60 -19.72 -13.82
C TYR A 232 13.05 -19.28 -14.02
N ASN A 233 14.02 -20.13 -13.66
CA ASN A 233 15.45 -19.84 -13.77
C ASN A 233 15.90 -19.64 -15.23
N GLN A 234 15.31 -20.39 -16.17
CA GLN A 234 15.56 -20.19 -17.59
C GLN A 234 15.05 -18.80 -18.04
N GLN A 235 13.80 -18.46 -17.75
CA GLN A 235 13.22 -17.18 -18.19
C GLN A 235 13.91 -15.96 -17.56
N ILE A 236 14.31 -16.03 -16.27
CA ILE A 236 15.07 -14.93 -15.63
C ILE A 236 16.49 -14.83 -16.20
N SER A 237 17.09 -15.94 -16.64
CA SER A 237 18.42 -15.91 -17.29
C SER A 237 18.36 -15.28 -18.69
N GLU A 238 17.27 -15.49 -19.42
CA GLU A 238 17.02 -14.89 -20.73
C GLU A 238 16.65 -13.40 -20.62
N ASN A 239 15.87 -13.02 -19.60
CA ASN A 239 15.46 -11.64 -19.36
C ASN A 239 15.41 -11.31 -17.86
N PRO A 240 16.54 -10.86 -17.27
CA PRO A 240 16.63 -10.55 -15.84
C PRO A 240 15.70 -9.41 -15.38
N ASP A 241 15.36 -8.49 -16.28
CA ASP A 241 14.53 -7.31 -16.00
C ASP A 241 13.05 -7.54 -16.38
N ALA A 242 12.65 -8.78 -16.63
CA ALA A 242 11.27 -9.11 -16.98
C ALA A 242 10.30 -8.64 -15.88
N PRO A 243 9.29 -7.81 -16.21
CA PRO A 243 8.35 -7.29 -15.21
C PRO A 243 7.38 -8.37 -14.69
N ILE A 244 7.25 -9.48 -15.41
CA ILE A 244 6.46 -10.65 -15.06
C ILE A 244 7.06 -11.89 -15.72
N ILE A 245 7.21 -12.96 -14.96
CA ILE A 245 7.65 -14.28 -15.45
C ILE A 245 6.46 -15.23 -15.35
N ILE A 246 6.17 -15.95 -16.43
CA ILE A 246 4.97 -16.79 -16.55
C ILE A 246 5.39 -18.24 -16.68
N VAL A 247 5.02 -19.04 -15.71
CA VAL A 247 5.40 -20.46 -15.64
C VAL A 247 4.15 -21.33 -15.66
N ALA A 248 4.22 -22.46 -16.37
CA ALA A 248 3.19 -23.49 -16.28
C ALA A 248 3.22 -24.11 -14.88
N THR A 249 2.06 -24.34 -14.28
CA THR A 249 2.01 -25.11 -13.05
C THR A 249 2.40 -26.56 -13.33
N ALA A 250 3.01 -27.18 -12.32
CA ALA A 250 3.34 -28.60 -12.29
C ALA A 250 3.19 -29.08 -10.84
N GLY A 251 3.35 -30.39 -10.61
CA GLY A 251 3.30 -30.98 -9.28
C GLY A 251 1.93 -30.80 -8.59
N GLY A 252 1.96 -30.45 -7.30
CA GLY A 252 0.78 -30.33 -6.44
C GLY A 252 0.04 -28.99 -6.52
N ILE A 253 0.34 -28.14 -7.51
CA ILE A 253 -0.27 -26.80 -7.64
C ILE A 253 -1.58 -26.92 -8.42
N ALA A 254 -2.70 -26.54 -7.80
CA ALA A 254 -4.04 -26.74 -8.35
C ALA A 254 -4.42 -25.79 -9.51
N SER A 255 -3.69 -24.68 -9.70
CA SER A 255 -3.97 -23.67 -10.73
C SER A 255 -3.32 -24.02 -12.07
N LYS A 256 -3.59 -23.27 -13.15
CA LYS A 256 -3.06 -23.53 -14.51
C LYS A 256 -1.74 -22.81 -14.80
N LYS A 257 -1.55 -21.61 -14.24
CA LYS A 257 -0.37 -20.75 -14.45
C LYS A 257 0.07 -20.07 -13.17
N ILE A 258 1.39 -19.81 -13.09
CA ILE A 258 2.04 -19.05 -12.03
C ILE A 258 2.60 -17.76 -12.62
N TYR A 259 2.19 -16.63 -12.07
CA TYR A 259 2.73 -15.32 -12.42
C TYR A 259 3.68 -14.86 -11.33
N PHE A 260 4.98 -14.91 -11.62
CA PHE A 260 6.01 -14.37 -10.74
C PHE A 260 6.25 -12.90 -11.07
N LEU A 261 5.95 -12.02 -10.11
CA LEU A 261 6.18 -10.59 -10.25
C LEU A 261 7.19 -10.13 -9.19
N PRO A 262 8.27 -9.42 -9.58
CA PRO A 262 9.16 -8.80 -8.61
C PRO A 262 8.44 -7.62 -7.94
N TRP A 263 8.57 -7.52 -6.61
CA TRP A 263 8.03 -6.40 -5.86
C TRP A 263 8.83 -6.17 -4.58
N LYS A 264 9.06 -4.89 -4.27
CA LYS A 264 9.74 -4.47 -3.04
C LYS A 264 8.92 -3.41 -2.34
N ALA A 265 8.88 -3.50 -1.02
CA ALA A 265 8.31 -2.46 -0.20
C ALA A 265 9.14 -1.17 -0.28
N ASP A 266 8.46 -0.04 -0.17
CA ASP A 266 9.08 1.27 -0.02
C ASP A 266 8.69 1.86 1.35
N SER A 267 9.59 2.64 1.94
CA SER A 267 9.32 3.36 3.20
C SER A 267 8.36 4.53 3.00
N ASP A 268 8.28 5.06 1.78
CA ASP A 268 7.31 6.09 1.44
C ASP A 268 5.95 5.43 1.16
N GLU A 269 4.94 5.77 1.97
CA GLU A 269 3.58 5.20 1.89
C GLU A 269 2.93 5.40 0.51
N TYR A 270 3.24 6.52 -0.16
CA TYR A 270 2.69 6.82 -1.47
C TYR A 270 3.37 5.97 -2.55
N VAL A 271 4.71 5.88 -2.54
CA VAL A 271 5.46 5.00 -3.47
C VAL A 271 5.07 3.54 -3.27
N LEU A 272 4.86 3.13 -2.01
CA LEU A 272 4.36 1.80 -1.65
C LEU A 272 2.97 1.54 -2.24
N CYS A 273 2.02 2.47 -2.06
CA CYS A 273 0.68 2.35 -2.62
C CYS A 273 0.71 2.26 -4.16
N LYS A 274 1.53 3.09 -4.81
CA LYS A 274 1.70 3.09 -6.27
C LYS A 274 2.31 1.78 -6.77
N SER A 275 3.28 1.22 -6.06
CA SER A 275 3.93 -0.04 -6.44
C SER A 275 2.97 -1.23 -6.29
N ILE A 276 2.15 -1.27 -5.24
CA ILE A 276 1.09 -2.30 -5.05
C ILE A 276 0.05 -2.22 -6.16
N LYS A 277 -0.44 -1.01 -6.48
CA LYS A 277 -1.39 -0.82 -7.59
C LYS A 277 -0.81 -1.30 -8.92
N ARG A 278 0.46 -0.97 -9.20
CA ARG A 278 1.17 -1.44 -10.40
C ARG A 278 1.29 -2.98 -10.43
N PHE A 279 1.62 -3.60 -9.30
CA PHE A 279 1.72 -5.05 -9.16
C PHE A 279 0.40 -5.75 -9.53
N VAL A 280 -0.71 -5.31 -8.92
CA VAL A 280 -2.05 -5.84 -9.20
C VAL A 280 -2.44 -5.60 -10.66
N SER A 281 -2.26 -4.37 -11.16
CA SER A 281 -2.61 -4.00 -12.54
C SER A 281 -1.88 -4.85 -13.58
N LEU A 282 -0.59 -5.14 -13.37
CA LEU A 282 0.22 -5.92 -14.29
C LEU A 282 -0.26 -7.38 -14.37
N ALA A 283 -0.49 -8.01 -13.23
CA ALA A 283 -0.99 -9.38 -13.16
C ALA A 283 -2.39 -9.51 -13.80
N LEU A 284 -3.31 -8.58 -13.51
CA LEU A 284 -4.64 -8.57 -14.10
C LEU A 284 -4.59 -8.37 -15.62
N LYS A 285 -3.83 -7.37 -16.09
CA LYS A 285 -3.67 -7.12 -17.52
C LYS A 285 -3.19 -8.38 -18.25
N LYS A 286 -2.22 -9.10 -17.66
CA LYS A 286 -1.67 -10.30 -18.30
C LYS A 286 -2.64 -11.48 -18.30
N ALA A 287 -3.40 -11.66 -17.22
CA ALA A 287 -4.44 -12.68 -17.15
C ALA A 287 -5.53 -12.44 -18.20
N ILE A 288 -5.94 -11.18 -18.39
CA ILE A 288 -6.94 -10.78 -19.41
C ILE A 288 -6.41 -11.05 -20.82
N GLU A 289 -5.15 -10.66 -21.13
CA GLU A 289 -4.51 -10.95 -22.42
C GLU A 289 -4.47 -12.47 -22.72
N GLN A 290 -4.39 -13.31 -21.69
CA GLN A 290 -4.37 -14.77 -21.82
C GLN A 290 -5.77 -15.43 -21.65
N ASN A 291 -6.85 -14.63 -21.63
CA ASN A 291 -8.23 -15.07 -21.47
C ASN A 291 -8.51 -15.87 -20.17
N TYR A 292 -7.76 -15.62 -19.10
CA TYR A 292 -8.03 -16.19 -17.79
C TYR A 292 -9.03 -15.34 -17.00
N ARG A 293 -9.96 -16.01 -16.29
CA ARG A 293 -11.05 -15.34 -15.57
C ARG A 293 -10.95 -15.48 -14.06
N ARG A 294 -10.14 -16.39 -13.53
CA ARG A 294 -9.95 -16.57 -12.07
C ARG A 294 -8.48 -16.40 -11.69
N ILE A 295 -8.19 -15.35 -10.94
CA ILE A 295 -6.84 -15.04 -10.47
C ILE A 295 -6.81 -14.94 -8.95
N ALA A 296 -5.75 -15.49 -8.35
CA ALA A 296 -5.55 -15.49 -6.92
C ALA A 296 -4.32 -14.67 -6.53
N PHE A 297 -4.47 -13.78 -5.55
CA PHE A 297 -3.40 -12.94 -5.02
C PHE A 297 -3.13 -13.28 -3.55
N PRO A 298 -1.85 -13.34 -3.13
CA PRO A 298 -1.50 -13.29 -1.72
C PRO A 298 -1.62 -11.84 -1.20
N ALA A 299 -1.70 -11.67 0.13
CA ALA A 299 -1.60 -10.35 0.76
C ALA A 299 -0.16 -9.80 0.75
N ILE A 300 0.28 -9.30 -0.40
CA ILE A 300 1.63 -8.78 -0.57
C ILE A 300 1.90 -7.57 0.34
N GLY A 301 3.03 -7.56 1.05
CA GLY A 301 3.38 -6.45 1.94
C GLY A 301 2.80 -6.54 3.36
N CYS A 302 1.76 -7.36 3.61
CA CYS A 302 1.20 -7.58 4.96
C CYS A 302 2.02 -8.56 5.85
N GLY A 303 3.15 -9.05 5.33
CA GLY A 303 4.09 -9.93 6.03
C GLY A 303 5.29 -9.17 6.63
N GLN A 304 6.48 -9.75 6.49
CA GLN A 304 7.77 -9.30 7.04
C GLN A 304 8.26 -7.90 6.56
N PHE A 305 7.49 -7.20 5.73
CA PHE A 305 7.83 -5.89 5.20
C PHE A 305 7.37 -4.73 6.08
N GLY A 306 6.59 -4.98 7.15
CA GLY A 306 6.15 -3.96 8.10
C GLY A 306 5.20 -2.91 7.51
N CYS A 307 4.61 -3.18 6.33
CA CYS A 307 3.66 -2.27 5.71
C CYS A 307 2.33 -2.24 6.49
N SER A 308 1.66 -1.10 6.48
CA SER A 308 0.32 -0.99 7.05
C SER A 308 -0.65 -1.93 6.33
N ILE A 309 -1.18 -2.92 7.06
CA ILE A 309 -2.15 -3.90 6.55
C ILE A 309 -3.35 -3.18 5.93
N SER A 310 -3.81 -2.08 6.55
CA SER A 310 -4.93 -1.29 6.05
C SER A 310 -4.62 -0.60 4.72
N LEU A 311 -3.40 -0.04 4.57
CA LEU A 311 -2.96 0.59 3.32
C LEU A 311 -2.85 -0.42 2.19
N VAL A 312 -2.26 -1.58 2.48
CA VAL A 312 -2.11 -2.66 1.49
C VAL A 312 -3.48 -3.19 1.06
N ALA A 313 -4.35 -3.50 2.02
CA ALA A 313 -5.68 -4.03 1.75
C ALA A 313 -6.50 -3.04 0.90
N ASP A 314 -6.50 -1.76 1.26
CA ASP A 314 -7.17 -0.69 0.51
C ASP A 314 -6.60 -0.58 -0.93
N ALA A 315 -5.27 -0.56 -1.08
CA ALA A 315 -4.63 -0.44 -2.39
C ALA A 315 -4.91 -1.64 -3.31
N MET A 316 -4.84 -2.86 -2.77
CA MET A 316 -5.09 -4.09 -3.55
C MET A 316 -6.56 -4.24 -3.91
N VAL A 317 -7.46 -4.14 -2.94
CA VAL A 317 -8.91 -4.29 -3.14
C VAL A 317 -9.44 -3.19 -4.05
N GLY A 318 -9.02 -1.95 -3.85
CA GLY A 318 -9.42 -0.80 -4.68
C GLY A 318 -8.96 -0.93 -6.14
N GLU A 319 -7.73 -1.38 -6.39
CA GLU A 319 -7.23 -1.54 -7.76
C GLU A 319 -7.91 -2.71 -8.49
N VAL A 320 -8.18 -3.81 -7.78
CA VAL A 320 -8.97 -4.92 -8.34
C VAL A 320 -10.37 -4.45 -8.72
N HIS A 321 -11.08 -3.75 -7.82
CA HIS A 321 -12.42 -3.23 -8.06
C HIS A 321 -12.51 -2.31 -9.27
N ARG A 322 -11.50 -1.46 -9.45
CA ARG A 322 -11.43 -0.57 -10.60
C ARG A 322 -11.28 -1.34 -11.92
N LYS A 323 -10.51 -2.43 -11.92
CA LYS A 323 -10.24 -3.25 -13.12
C LYS A 323 -11.36 -4.22 -13.45
N SER A 324 -12.01 -4.80 -12.44
CA SER A 324 -13.10 -5.77 -12.61
C SER A 324 -14.39 -5.15 -13.13
N ARG A 325 -14.56 -3.82 -13.06
CA ARG A 325 -15.67 -3.10 -13.72
C ARG A 325 -15.60 -3.10 -15.25
N ILE A 326 -14.40 -3.30 -15.81
CA ILE A 326 -14.12 -3.18 -17.24
C ILE A 326 -13.97 -4.57 -17.86
N HIS A 327 -13.58 -5.56 -17.07
CA HIS A 327 -13.25 -6.90 -17.52
C HIS A 327 -13.90 -7.95 -16.61
N ASP A 328 -14.46 -8.99 -17.22
CA ASP A 328 -15.06 -10.14 -16.52
C ASP A 328 -13.96 -11.04 -15.92
N ILE A 329 -13.34 -10.58 -14.83
CA ILE A 329 -12.30 -11.29 -14.09
C ILE A 329 -12.64 -11.34 -12.60
N SER A 330 -12.67 -12.56 -12.07
CA SER A 330 -12.87 -12.87 -10.65
C SER A 330 -11.53 -12.97 -9.93
N VAL A 331 -11.41 -12.25 -8.82
CA VAL A 331 -10.20 -12.18 -8.01
C VAL A 331 -10.45 -12.75 -6.62
N THR A 332 -9.53 -13.59 -6.14
CA THR A 332 -9.54 -14.13 -4.78
C THR A 332 -8.26 -13.73 -4.05
N PHE A 333 -8.39 -13.08 -2.90
CA PHE A 333 -7.27 -12.85 -1.99
C PHE A 333 -7.13 -14.03 -1.05
N VAL A 334 -5.95 -14.66 -1.03
CA VAL A 334 -5.65 -15.82 -0.20
C VAL A 334 -4.78 -15.39 0.97
N ILE A 335 -5.31 -15.56 2.16
CA ILE A 335 -4.67 -15.19 3.43
C ILE A 335 -4.30 -16.47 4.17
N GLN A 336 -3.11 -16.51 4.79
CA GLN A 336 -2.71 -17.67 5.56
C GLN A 336 -3.64 -17.87 6.78
N PRO A 337 -4.00 -19.12 7.14
CA PRO A 337 -5.00 -19.41 8.18
C PRO A 337 -4.69 -18.83 9.59
N ASP A 338 -3.45 -18.48 9.87
CA ASP A 338 -2.98 -17.88 11.12
C ASP A 338 -3.09 -16.35 11.16
N ARG A 339 -3.38 -15.70 10.01
CA ARG A 339 -3.37 -14.23 9.85
C ARG A 339 -4.77 -13.62 9.82
N ASN A 340 -5.52 -13.79 10.92
CA ASN A 340 -6.85 -13.21 11.09
C ASN A 340 -6.84 -11.67 10.96
N ASP A 341 -5.77 -11.01 11.42
CA ASP A 341 -5.56 -9.57 11.31
C ASP A 341 -5.60 -9.06 9.85
N ILE A 342 -4.98 -9.81 8.94
CA ILE A 342 -4.99 -9.51 7.50
C ILE A 342 -6.35 -9.86 6.91
N TYR A 343 -6.89 -11.03 7.24
CA TYR A 343 -8.17 -11.50 6.71
C TYR A 343 -9.29 -10.51 7.03
N ASP A 344 -9.41 -10.11 8.29
CA ASP A 344 -10.43 -9.18 8.76
C ASP A 344 -10.33 -7.82 8.06
N GLU A 345 -9.12 -7.32 7.83
CA GLU A 345 -8.94 -6.04 7.14
C GLU A 345 -9.29 -6.15 5.64
N PHE A 346 -8.86 -7.19 4.93
CA PHE A 346 -9.27 -7.41 3.53
C PHE A 346 -10.77 -7.63 3.40
N LYS A 347 -11.36 -8.42 4.31
CA LYS A 347 -12.80 -8.66 4.35
C LYS A 347 -13.56 -7.37 4.58
N LYS A 348 -13.12 -6.56 5.54
CA LYS A 348 -13.65 -5.21 5.78
C LYS A 348 -13.56 -4.32 4.53
N GLN A 349 -12.44 -4.30 3.80
CA GLN A 349 -12.33 -3.49 2.59
C GLN A 349 -13.29 -3.96 1.48
N ILE A 350 -13.49 -5.28 1.32
CA ILE A 350 -14.45 -5.83 0.37
C ILE A 350 -15.90 -5.51 0.79
N ASP A 351 -16.23 -5.67 2.07
CA ASP A 351 -17.57 -5.38 2.60
C ASP A 351 -17.93 -3.88 2.45
N LEU A 352 -16.94 -2.99 2.52
CA LEU A 352 -17.12 -1.57 2.22
C LEU A 352 -17.55 -1.35 0.76
N LEU A 353 -17.07 -2.16 -0.19
CA LEU A 353 -17.47 -2.12 -1.60
C LEU A 353 -18.87 -2.73 -1.85
N GLU A 354 -19.27 -3.72 -1.04
CA GLU A 354 -20.56 -4.40 -1.10
C GLU A 354 -21.70 -3.59 -0.47
N SER A 355 -21.37 -2.70 0.47
CA SER A 355 -22.37 -1.86 1.10
C SER A 355 -23.07 -1.03 0.01
N PRO A 356 -24.41 -1.15 -0.15
CA PRO A 356 -25.13 -0.24 -1.04
C PRO A 356 -24.77 1.15 -0.57
N SER A 357 -24.13 1.91 -1.45
CA SER A 357 -23.81 3.31 -1.23
C SER A 357 -25.09 3.91 -0.65
N PRO A 358 -25.08 4.42 0.60
CA PRO A 358 -26.29 4.97 1.17
C PRO A 358 -26.79 6.04 0.20
N SER A 359 -27.92 5.74 -0.44
CA SER A 359 -28.55 6.64 -1.38
C SER A 359 -28.79 7.96 -0.67
N SER A 360 -28.39 9.04 -1.33
CA SER A 360 -28.82 10.41 -1.05
C SER A 360 -28.60 10.91 0.39
N LYS A 361 -27.35 10.91 0.86
CA LYS A 361 -26.90 11.97 1.78
C LYS A 361 -25.66 12.62 1.18
N LEU A 362 -25.73 13.95 1.02
CA LEU A 362 -24.62 14.80 0.63
C LEU A 362 -23.37 14.42 1.47
N ARG A 363 -22.40 13.77 0.83
CA ARG A 363 -21.08 13.50 1.41
C ARG A 363 -20.29 14.80 1.27
N ILE A 364 -20.52 15.71 2.21
CA ILE A 364 -19.79 16.96 2.35
C ILE A 364 -18.87 16.83 3.57
N ILE A 365 -17.58 17.06 3.37
CA ILE A 365 -16.64 17.32 4.46
C ILE A 365 -16.30 18.80 4.46
N CYS A 366 -16.30 19.43 5.63
CA CYS A 366 -15.91 20.83 5.79
C CYS A 366 -14.87 20.94 6.90
N ALA A 367 -13.84 21.76 6.69
CA ALA A 367 -12.86 22.12 7.70
C ALA A 367 -12.45 23.59 7.56
N THR A 368 -12.29 24.25 8.71
CA THR A 368 -11.96 25.68 8.78
C THR A 368 -10.45 25.87 8.93
N PHE A 369 -9.89 26.78 8.14
CA PHE A 369 -8.48 27.17 8.13
C PHE A 369 -8.36 28.70 8.20
N GLY A 370 -7.82 29.20 9.31
CA GLY A 370 -7.82 30.64 9.58
C GLY A 370 -9.26 31.16 9.74
N LYS A 371 -9.71 31.99 8.80
CA LYS A 371 -11.10 32.52 8.77
C LYS A 371 -11.96 31.93 7.65
N GLY A 372 -11.38 31.06 6.82
CA GLY A 372 -12.06 30.48 5.66
C GLY A 372 -12.33 28.99 5.85
N ASP A 373 -13.24 28.47 5.06
CA ASP A 373 -13.67 27.08 5.07
C ASP A 373 -13.28 26.39 3.77
N ILE A 374 -12.80 25.16 3.87
CA ILE A 374 -12.61 24.26 2.73
C ILE A 374 -13.61 23.11 2.86
N GLU A 375 -14.44 22.96 1.83
CA GLU A 375 -15.45 21.93 1.67
C GLU A 375 -15.06 20.96 0.54
N VAL A 376 -15.29 19.67 0.74
CA VAL A 376 -15.18 18.63 -0.30
C VAL A 376 -16.55 18.02 -0.49
N GLU A 377 -17.06 18.01 -1.72
CA GLU A 377 -18.40 17.55 -2.06
C GLU A 377 -18.37 16.57 -3.24
N MET A 378 -19.04 15.43 -3.09
CA MET A 378 -19.40 14.58 -4.24
C MET A 378 -20.60 15.19 -4.96
N GLY A 379 -20.40 15.66 -6.19
CA GLY A 379 -21.48 16.33 -6.89
C GLY A 379 -21.14 16.86 -8.27
N ASP A 380 -22.07 17.65 -8.79
CA ASP A 380 -21.99 18.31 -10.08
C ASP A 380 -21.53 19.75 -9.87
N ILE A 381 -20.43 20.13 -10.53
CA ILE A 381 -19.83 21.47 -10.42
C ILE A 381 -20.79 22.56 -10.92
N THR A 382 -21.69 22.24 -11.86
CA THR A 382 -22.64 23.21 -12.43
C THR A 382 -23.76 23.58 -11.46
N LYS A 383 -24.01 22.76 -10.44
CA LYS A 383 -25.07 22.96 -9.44
C LYS A 383 -24.59 23.75 -8.21
N GLN A 384 -23.35 24.22 -8.21
CA GLN A 384 -22.75 24.87 -7.05
C GLN A 384 -23.19 26.32 -6.89
N LYS A 385 -23.51 26.69 -5.65
CA LYS A 385 -23.88 28.06 -5.26
C LYS A 385 -22.68 28.77 -4.62
N VAL A 386 -21.84 29.33 -5.48
CA VAL A 386 -20.60 30.04 -5.14
C VAL A 386 -20.45 31.27 -6.03
N ASP A 387 -19.63 32.24 -5.67
CA ASP A 387 -19.39 33.42 -6.51
C ASP A 387 -18.67 33.03 -7.80
N VAL A 388 -17.72 32.09 -7.73
CA VAL A 388 -16.89 31.67 -8.87
C VAL A 388 -16.89 30.16 -9.06
N ILE A 389 -17.15 29.70 -10.28
CA ILE A 389 -16.90 28.32 -10.69
C ILE A 389 -15.63 28.29 -11.53
N VAL A 390 -14.73 27.36 -11.22
CA VAL A 390 -13.50 27.15 -12.00
C VAL A 390 -13.72 26.04 -13.02
N GLY A 391 -13.30 26.28 -14.26
CA GLY A 391 -13.21 25.29 -15.33
C GLY A 391 -11.77 25.17 -15.84
N SER A 392 -11.51 24.27 -16.78
CA SER A 392 -10.19 24.11 -17.39
C SER A 392 -10.30 24.06 -18.91
N THR A 393 -9.62 24.98 -19.61
CA THR A 393 -9.65 25.03 -21.08
C THR A 393 -9.01 23.80 -21.73
N SER A 394 -8.13 23.11 -21.00
CA SER A 394 -7.47 21.88 -21.43
C SER A 394 -8.35 20.63 -21.26
N SER A 395 -9.56 20.77 -20.70
CA SER A 395 -10.52 19.68 -20.56
C SER A 395 -11.78 19.97 -21.37
N GLY A 396 -11.90 19.35 -22.55
CA GLY A 396 -13.07 19.48 -23.42
C GLY A 396 -14.36 19.09 -22.70
N ILE A 397 -14.40 17.92 -22.07
CA ILE A 397 -15.61 17.43 -21.35
C ILE A 397 -16.06 18.38 -20.25
N LEU A 398 -15.14 18.87 -19.41
CA LEU A 398 -15.49 19.79 -18.32
C LEU A 398 -15.92 21.16 -18.86
N THR A 399 -15.23 21.65 -19.89
CA THR A 399 -15.55 22.91 -20.56
C THR A 399 -16.93 22.87 -21.18
N ASP A 400 -17.21 21.85 -21.98
CA ASP A 400 -18.51 21.66 -22.62
C ASP A 400 -19.61 21.53 -21.57
N THR A 401 -19.36 20.79 -20.47
CA THR A 401 -20.34 20.65 -19.38
C THR A 401 -20.69 22.00 -18.74
N ILE A 402 -19.69 22.83 -18.44
CA ILE A 402 -19.90 24.13 -17.81
C ILE A 402 -20.54 25.11 -18.79
N ILE A 403 -20.05 25.19 -20.04
CA ILE A 403 -20.57 26.11 -21.05
C ILE A 403 -22.00 25.77 -21.43
N ASN A 404 -22.33 24.49 -21.65
CA ASN A 404 -23.68 24.06 -21.97
C ASN A 404 -24.66 24.37 -20.82
N ALA A 405 -24.22 24.23 -19.57
CA ALA A 405 -25.03 24.56 -18.41
C ALA A 405 -25.18 26.09 -18.19
N ALA A 406 -24.18 26.88 -18.58
CA ALA A 406 -24.24 28.34 -18.54
C ALA A 406 -25.10 28.93 -19.68
N GLY A 407 -25.12 28.28 -20.84
CA GLY A 407 -25.94 28.66 -21.98
C GLY A 407 -25.20 29.54 -23.00
N LYS A 408 -25.95 29.96 -24.03
CA LYS A 408 -25.41 30.58 -25.25
C LYS A 408 -24.61 31.87 -25.03
N GLU A 409 -25.01 32.69 -24.07
CA GLU A 409 -24.29 33.94 -23.75
C GLU A 409 -22.86 33.67 -23.30
N SER A 410 -22.69 32.77 -22.34
CA SER A 410 -21.38 32.35 -21.83
C SER A 410 -20.55 31.63 -22.90
N GLN A 411 -21.19 30.87 -23.78
CA GLN A 411 -20.53 30.23 -24.92
C GLN A 411 -19.88 31.25 -25.85
N LEU A 412 -20.65 32.26 -26.30
CA LEU A 412 -20.14 33.32 -27.18
C LEU A 412 -19.02 34.10 -26.51
N ALA A 413 -19.18 34.45 -25.22
CA ALA A 413 -18.13 35.13 -24.47
C ALA A 413 -16.84 34.31 -24.36
N TYR A 414 -16.96 32.99 -24.16
CA TYR A 414 -15.81 32.09 -24.11
C TYR A 414 -15.06 32.00 -25.45
N GLU A 415 -15.80 31.83 -26.55
CA GLU A 415 -15.24 31.77 -27.90
C GLU A 415 -14.54 33.09 -28.29
N MET A 416 -15.12 34.24 -27.93
CA MET A 416 -14.50 35.55 -28.12
C MET A 416 -13.21 35.70 -27.31
N GLU A 417 -13.21 35.33 -26.03
CA GLU A 417 -12.04 35.47 -25.16
C GLU A 417 -10.88 34.55 -25.58
N ILE A 418 -11.17 33.31 -26.01
CA ILE A 418 -10.15 32.42 -26.57
C ILE A 418 -9.54 32.99 -27.85
N THR A 419 -10.37 33.63 -28.69
CA THR A 419 -9.93 34.20 -29.97
C THR A 419 -9.07 35.46 -29.75
N ASN A 420 -9.50 36.34 -28.84
CA ASN A 420 -8.80 37.60 -28.56
C ASN A 420 -7.54 37.40 -27.70
N HIS A 421 -7.56 36.41 -26.80
CA HIS A 421 -6.51 36.19 -25.81
C HIS A 421 -6.07 34.71 -25.73
N PRO A 422 -5.54 34.11 -26.83
CA PRO A 422 -5.25 32.66 -26.91
C PRO A 422 -4.18 32.17 -25.92
N ASN A 423 -3.36 33.09 -25.41
CA ASN A 423 -2.29 32.83 -24.46
C ASN A 423 -2.63 33.23 -23.01
N SER A 424 -3.88 33.63 -22.73
CA SER A 424 -4.27 33.95 -21.36
C SER A 424 -4.24 32.70 -20.48
N ALA A 425 -3.62 32.83 -19.31
CA ALA A 425 -3.60 31.75 -18.30
C ALA A 425 -4.97 31.57 -17.62
N LEU A 426 -5.80 32.62 -17.61
CA LEU A 426 -7.14 32.61 -17.05
C LEU A 426 -8.09 33.40 -17.95
N ILE A 427 -9.22 32.79 -18.29
CA ILE A 427 -10.31 33.39 -19.06
C ILE A 427 -11.51 33.54 -18.13
N ALA A 428 -12.00 34.76 -17.96
CA ALA A 428 -13.12 35.06 -17.07
C ALA A 428 -14.37 35.40 -17.90
N ILE A 429 -15.41 34.59 -17.81
CA ILE A 429 -16.65 34.78 -18.55
C ILE A 429 -17.87 34.99 -17.62
N PRO A 430 -18.98 35.54 -18.13
CA PRO A 430 -20.25 35.61 -17.42
C PRO A 430 -20.78 34.23 -17.05
N SER A 431 -21.53 34.13 -15.94
CA SER A 431 -22.09 32.87 -15.44
C SER A 431 -23.30 32.35 -16.22
N GLY A 432 -23.97 33.21 -17.00
CA GLY A 432 -25.16 32.86 -17.76
C GLY A 432 -26.26 32.31 -16.84
N SER A 433 -26.69 31.09 -17.10
CA SER A 433 -27.75 30.39 -16.35
C SER A 433 -27.26 29.70 -15.06
N LEU A 434 -25.95 29.71 -14.78
CA LEU A 434 -25.42 29.13 -13.55
C LEU A 434 -25.71 30.03 -12.34
N SER A 435 -25.81 29.43 -11.15
CA SER A 435 -26.05 30.16 -9.90
C SER A 435 -24.83 30.96 -9.38
N CYS A 436 -23.72 30.97 -10.11
CA CYS A 436 -22.53 31.73 -9.76
C CYS A 436 -22.53 33.15 -10.36
N LYS A 437 -21.55 33.97 -9.98
CA LYS A 437 -21.38 35.34 -10.52
C LYS A 437 -20.44 35.38 -11.73
N LYS A 438 -19.40 34.54 -11.74
CA LYS A 438 -18.45 34.39 -12.85
C LYS A 438 -17.95 32.95 -12.99
N ILE A 439 -17.47 32.64 -14.18
CA ILE A 439 -16.79 31.37 -14.48
C ILE A 439 -15.35 31.70 -14.87
N PHE A 440 -14.37 31.06 -14.23
CA PHE A 440 -12.95 31.20 -14.52
C PHE A 440 -12.41 29.92 -15.17
N PHE A 441 -12.07 30.00 -16.44
CA PHE A 441 -11.40 28.93 -17.16
C PHE A 441 -9.89 29.09 -17.07
N VAL A 442 -9.21 28.13 -16.46
CA VAL A 442 -7.75 28.12 -16.38
C VAL A 442 -7.14 27.28 -17.49
N LYS A 443 -6.09 27.82 -18.12
CA LYS A 443 -5.26 27.07 -19.06
C LYS A 443 -4.17 26.37 -18.27
N TRP A 444 -4.29 25.05 -18.14
CA TRP A 444 -3.35 24.25 -17.38
C TRP A 444 -3.23 22.86 -17.95
N GLU A 445 -1.98 22.46 -18.18
CA GLU A 445 -1.62 21.14 -18.65
C GLU A 445 -0.70 20.48 -17.63
N PRO A 446 -0.98 19.22 -17.26
CA PRO A 446 -0.12 18.51 -16.33
C PRO A 446 1.24 18.19 -16.95
N ASN A 447 2.28 18.20 -16.10
CA ASN A 447 3.63 17.76 -16.47
C ASN A 447 3.96 16.42 -15.79
N ASP A 448 4.75 15.58 -16.46
CA ASP A 448 5.19 14.28 -15.92
C ASP A 448 6.24 14.43 -14.79
N ASN A 449 6.96 15.56 -14.75
CA ASN A 449 7.88 15.87 -13.66
C ASN A 449 7.11 16.41 -12.45
N GLU A 450 7.24 15.75 -11.30
CA GLU A 450 6.48 16.10 -10.10
C GLU A 450 6.76 17.50 -9.54
N GLU A 451 8.00 18.02 -9.65
CA GLU A 451 8.33 19.36 -9.16
C GLU A 451 7.68 20.43 -10.04
N ILE A 452 7.73 20.24 -11.36
CA ILE A 452 7.09 21.13 -12.34
C ILE A 452 5.56 21.07 -12.20
N LEU A 453 5.01 19.87 -11.96
CA LEU A 453 3.58 19.66 -11.70
C LEU A 453 3.12 20.41 -10.45
N ARG A 454 3.89 20.32 -9.35
CA ARG A 454 3.58 21.05 -8.11
C ARG A 454 3.64 22.56 -8.34
N GLN A 455 4.69 23.05 -8.98
CA GLN A 455 4.85 24.47 -9.23
C GLN A 455 3.74 25.03 -10.13
N SER A 456 3.38 24.33 -11.22
CA SER A 456 2.31 24.80 -12.12
C SER A 456 0.93 24.82 -11.46
N LEU A 457 0.64 23.90 -10.53
CA LEU A 457 -0.57 23.93 -9.71
C LEU A 457 -0.57 25.10 -8.72
N ILE A 458 0.57 25.40 -8.10
CA ILE A 458 0.72 26.56 -7.22
C ILE A 458 0.46 27.85 -7.99
N ASP A 459 1.00 27.97 -9.20
CA ASP A 459 0.82 29.14 -10.06
C ASP A 459 -0.64 29.28 -10.50
N LEU A 460 -1.29 28.18 -10.90
CA LEU A 460 -2.72 28.13 -11.24
C LEU A 460 -3.58 28.64 -10.08
N ILE A 461 -3.41 28.05 -8.90
CA ILE A 461 -4.20 28.41 -7.71
C ILE A 461 -3.94 29.88 -7.35
N SER A 462 -2.69 30.33 -7.42
CA SER A 462 -2.33 31.73 -7.17
C SER A 462 -3.02 32.70 -8.13
N ILE A 463 -3.04 32.40 -9.43
CA ILE A 463 -3.71 33.23 -10.45
C ILE A 463 -5.22 33.30 -10.18
N VAL A 464 -5.85 32.17 -9.87
CA VAL A 464 -7.29 32.12 -9.55
C VAL A 464 -7.57 32.94 -8.29
N VAL A 465 -6.84 32.73 -7.20
CA VAL A 465 -7.02 33.46 -5.93
C VAL A 465 -6.85 34.96 -6.13
N GLN A 466 -5.84 35.40 -6.90
CA GLN A 466 -5.65 36.83 -7.20
C GLN A 466 -6.85 37.44 -7.92
N ASN A 467 -7.42 36.72 -8.90
CA ASN A 467 -8.61 37.18 -9.63
C ASN A 467 -9.87 37.19 -8.75
N VAL A 468 -10.03 36.24 -7.84
CA VAL A 468 -11.15 36.23 -6.88
C VAL A 468 -11.02 37.41 -5.91
N ILE A 469 -9.81 37.74 -5.43
CA ILE A 469 -9.54 38.91 -4.58
C ILE A 469 -9.87 40.20 -5.33
N SER A 470 -9.40 40.37 -6.58
CA SER A 470 -9.59 41.60 -7.34
C SER A 470 -11.07 41.90 -7.60
N HIS A 471 -11.89 40.87 -7.79
CA HIS A 471 -13.33 40.99 -7.97
C HIS A 471 -14.12 41.01 -6.65
N LYS A 472 -13.45 40.97 -5.49
CA LYS A 472 -14.06 40.95 -4.14
C LYS A 472 -15.04 39.80 -3.91
N PHE A 473 -14.78 38.65 -4.53
CA PHE A 473 -15.56 37.45 -4.32
C PHE A 473 -15.09 36.71 -3.06
N THR A 474 -15.98 35.89 -2.48
CA THR A 474 -15.75 35.21 -1.18
C THR A 474 -16.07 33.73 -1.21
N SER A 475 -16.59 33.20 -2.31
CA SER A 475 -16.85 31.77 -2.46
C SER A 475 -16.45 31.26 -3.84
N ILE A 476 -15.79 30.10 -3.88
CA ILE A 476 -15.24 29.53 -5.10
C ILE A 476 -15.41 28.00 -5.10
N ALA A 477 -15.71 27.43 -6.26
CA ALA A 477 -15.74 25.99 -6.47
C ALA A 477 -14.69 25.56 -7.52
N PHE A 478 -13.79 24.68 -7.10
CA PHE A 478 -12.83 23.99 -7.95
C PHE A 478 -13.35 22.60 -8.31
N PRO A 479 -13.23 22.17 -9.57
CA PRO A 479 -13.35 20.76 -9.91
C PRO A 479 -12.08 20.01 -9.48
N ALA A 480 -12.12 18.68 -9.54
CA ALA A 480 -10.94 17.82 -9.41
C ALA A 480 -10.00 17.93 -10.65
N ILE A 481 -9.48 19.13 -10.90
CA ILE A 481 -8.55 19.44 -12.01
C ILE A 481 -7.33 18.52 -11.88
N GLY A 482 -6.85 17.98 -13.00
CA GLY A 482 -5.69 17.08 -13.03
C GLY A 482 -5.94 15.66 -12.50
N CYS A 483 -7.14 15.33 -12.02
CA CYS A 483 -7.50 14.00 -11.50
C CYS A 483 -8.29 13.14 -12.52
N GLY A 484 -8.23 13.50 -13.80
CA GLY A 484 -8.91 12.83 -14.91
C GLY A 484 -8.08 11.73 -15.58
N LYS A 485 -8.29 11.48 -16.88
CA LYS A 485 -7.58 10.47 -17.69
C LYS A 485 -6.06 10.73 -17.90
N HIS A 486 -5.52 11.79 -17.32
CA HIS A 486 -4.09 12.11 -17.44
C HIS A 486 -3.28 11.25 -16.46
N ALA A 487 -2.05 10.88 -16.82
CA ALA A 487 -1.17 9.98 -16.05
C ALA A 487 -0.64 10.58 -14.72
N CYS A 488 -1.28 11.62 -14.21
CA CYS A 488 -0.86 12.38 -13.04
C CYS A 488 -1.21 11.64 -11.76
N SER A 489 -0.37 11.83 -10.74
CA SER A 489 -0.68 11.25 -9.45
C SER A 489 -1.70 12.08 -8.69
N VAL A 490 -2.87 11.48 -8.44
CA VAL A 490 -4.01 12.11 -7.77
C VAL A 490 -3.62 12.69 -6.41
N ASP A 491 -2.81 11.96 -5.63
CA ASP A 491 -2.29 12.40 -4.34
C ASP A 491 -1.47 13.70 -4.46
N ILE A 492 -0.54 13.81 -5.41
CA ILE A 492 0.29 15.02 -5.58
C ILE A 492 -0.59 16.20 -5.95
N VAL A 493 -1.51 16.01 -6.88
CA VAL A 493 -2.43 17.06 -7.35
C VAL A 493 -3.31 17.54 -6.19
N VAL A 494 -3.98 16.61 -5.51
CA VAL A 494 -4.91 16.91 -4.41
C VAL A 494 -4.17 17.53 -3.23
N GLN A 495 -3.04 16.95 -2.81
CA GLN A 495 -2.22 17.48 -1.72
C GLN A 495 -1.78 18.90 -2.03
N THR A 496 -1.30 19.18 -3.25
CA THR A 496 -0.82 20.51 -3.66
C THR A 496 -1.96 21.52 -3.68
N MET A 497 -3.12 21.17 -4.28
CA MET A 497 -4.28 22.06 -4.34
C MET A 497 -4.80 22.41 -2.94
N VAL A 498 -4.96 21.41 -2.07
CA VAL A 498 -5.45 21.61 -0.70
C VAL A 498 -4.45 22.40 0.13
N TYR A 499 -3.17 22.05 0.08
CA TYR A 499 -2.11 22.75 0.80
C TYR A 499 -2.02 24.22 0.39
N GLU A 500 -1.99 24.52 -0.90
CA GLU A 500 -1.86 25.90 -1.37
C GLU A 500 -3.11 26.73 -1.01
N MET A 501 -4.31 26.14 -1.08
CA MET A 501 -5.52 26.82 -0.61
C MET A 501 -5.51 27.09 0.89
N LYS A 502 -5.11 26.11 1.73
CA LYS A 502 -4.94 26.30 3.19
C LYS A 502 -4.01 27.47 3.48
N LYS A 503 -2.84 27.46 2.82
CA LYS A 503 -1.83 28.50 2.93
C LYS A 503 -2.38 29.88 2.56
N HIS A 504 -3.11 30.02 1.46
CA HIS A 504 -3.74 31.28 1.08
C HIS A 504 -4.79 31.76 2.10
N LEU A 505 -5.66 30.87 2.59
CA LEU A 505 -6.68 31.22 3.60
C LEU A 505 -6.05 31.74 4.90
N ILE A 506 -5.00 31.05 5.38
CA ILE A 506 -4.31 31.39 6.63
C ILE A 506 -3.48 32.65 6.47
N GLN A 507 -2.55 32.69 5.51
CA GLN A 507 -1.59 33.78 5.37
C GLN A 507 -2.25 35.11 5.00
N ARG A 508 -3.29 35.07 4.14
CA ARG A 508 -4.01 36.26 3.70
C ARG A 508 -5.25 36.56 4.54
N LYS A 509 -5.53 35.76 5.57
CA LYS A 509 -6.68 35.87 6.49
C LYS A 509 -8.04 35.95 5.74
N LEU A 510 -8.17 35.19 4.66
CA LEU A 510 -9.35 35.21 3.81
C LEU A 510 -10.51 34.50 4.52
N SER A 511 -11.66 35.18 4.59
CA SER A 511 -12.90 34.61 5.13
C SER A 511 -13.73 34.01 4.01
N TRP A 512 -13.14 33.07 3.27
CA TRP A 512 -13.71 32.52 2.04
C TRP A 512 -14.27 31.11 2.24
N ARG A 513 -15.26 30.75 1.43
CA ARG A 513 -15.75 29.37 1.29
C ARG A 513 -15.20 28.75 0.00
N VAL A 514 -14.30 27.78 0.15
CA VAL A 514 -13.67 27.07 -0.96
C VAL A 514 -14.31 25.69 -1.06
N LYS A 515 -14.85 25.32 -2.22
CA LYS A 515 -15.40 23.99 -2.49
C LYS A 515 -14.52 23.23 -3.48
N PHE A 516 -14.18 21.99 -3.17
CA PHE A 516 -13.67 21.01 -4.13
C PHE A 516 -14.82 20.05 -4.48
N VAL A 517 -15.23 20.06 -5.75
CA VAL A 517 -16.34 19.23 -6.23
C VAL A 517 -15.79 18.10 -7.06
N VAL A 518 -16.03 16.89 -6.58
CA VAL A 518 -15.58 15.64 -7.19
C VAL A 518 -16.77 14.95 -7.82
N ASN A 519 -16.62 14.46 -9.05
CA ASN A 519 -17.70 13.78 -9.74
C ASN A 519 -18.05 12.48 -8.99
N ALA A 520 -19.33 12.11 -8.99
CA ALA A 520 -19.85 10.95 -8.27
C ALA A 520 -19.17 9.62 -8.65
N ASN A 521 -18.53 9.54 -9.82
CA ASN A 521 -17.79 8.36 -10.30
C ASN A 521 -16.30 8.33 -9.90
N GLN A 522 -15.79 9.32 -9.14
CA GLN A 522 -14.39 9.44 -8.73
C GLN A 522 -14.20 9.30 -7.21
N GLU A 523 -14.69 8.21 -6.62
CA GLU A 523 -14.63 7.98 -5.17
C GLU A 523 -13.21 8.00 -4.59
N ASN A 524 -12.23 7.44 -5.31
CA ASN A 524 -10.82 7.47 -4.93
C ASN A 524 -10.24 8.89 -4.88
N VAL A 525 -10.71 9.80 -5.74
CA VAL A 525 -10.29 11.21 -5.75
C VAL A 525 -10.94 11.94 -4.57
N TYR A 526 -12.22 11.65 -4.32
CA TYR A 526 -12.96 12.22 -3.19
C TYR A 526 -12.34 11.84 -1.84
N ASP A 527 -12.01 10.57 -1.63
CA ASP A 527 -11.40 10.11 -0.38
C ASP A 527 -10.03 10.73 -0.15
N GLU A 528 -9.24 10.96 -1.22
CA GLU A 528 -7.96 11.66 -1.11
C GLU A 528 -8.14 13.16 -0.75
N PHE A 529 -9.10 13.85 -1.36
CA PHE A 529 -9.44 15.23 -0.96
C PHE A 529 -9.87 15.29 0.51
N CYS A 530 -10.70 14.34 0.94
CA CYS A 530 -11.13 14.22 2.33
C CYS A 530 -9.95 14.03 3.28
N LYS A 531 -9.03 13.11 2.94
CA LYS A 531 -7.81 12.85 3.71
C LYS A 531 -6.95 14.11 3.81
N GLN A 532 -6.65 14.77 2.70
CA GLN A 532 -5.77 15.94 2.67
C GLN A 532 -6.38 17.14 3.38
N VAL A 533 -7.70 17.35 3.28
CA VAL A 533 -8.38 18.42 4.03
C VAL A 533 -8.30 18.16 5.52
N LEU A 534 -8.51 16.92 5.99
CA LEU A 534 -8.51 16.58 7.42
C LEU A 534 -7.12 16.43 8.06
N THR A 535 -6.05 16.38 7.25
CA THR A 535 -4.67 16.27 7.74
C THR A 535 -4.14 17.66 8.16
N THR A 536 -3.46 17.76 9.32
CA THR A 536 -2.88 19.03 9.82
C THR A 536 -1.42 19.23 9.39
N GLU A 537 -0.93 20.47 9.46
CA GLU A 537 0.40 20.90 8.97
C GLU A 537 1.58 20.19 9.68
N ASP A 538 1.38 19.59 10.86
CA ASP A 538 2.40 18.81 11.59
C ASP A 538 2.46 17.32 11.18
N GLY A 539 1.73 16.91 10.13
CA GLY A 539 1.60 15.49 9.75
C GLY A 539 0.83 14.64 10.77
N LYS A 540 0.25 15.26 11.80
CA LYS A 540 -0.64 14.61 12.77
C LYS A 540 -2.09 14.73 12.31
N MET A 541 -2.85 13.65 12.45
CA MET A 541 -4.30 13.66 12.23
C MET A 541 -4.97 14.61 13.22
N ASN A 542 -5.85 15.49 12.71
CA ASN A 542 -6.58 16.45 13.56
C ASN A 542 -7.36 15.70 14.65
N LEU A 543 -7.33 16.18 15.89
CA LEU A 543 -7.94 15.53 17.06
C LEU A 543 -9.46 15.31 16.88
N LEU A 544 -10.09 16.02 15.94
CA LEU A 544 -11.47 15.81 15.50
C LEU A 544 -11.75 14.40 14.94
N LEU A 545 -10.74 13.67 14.44
CA LEU A 545 -10.89 12.28 14.03
C LEU A 545 -10.97 11.30 15.21
N ARG A 546 -10.54 11.69 16.42
CA ARG A 546 -10.90 10.91 17.63
C ARG A 546 -12.40 10.98 17.87
N PHE A 547 -13.04 12.11 17.58
CA PHE A 547 -14.48 12.26 17.72
C PHE A 547 -15.28 11.75 16.51
N HIS A 548 -14.78 11.80 15.28
CA HIS A 548 -15.53 11.22 14.15
C HIS A 548 -15.51 9.67 14.14
N ARG A 549 -14.37 9.04 14.47
CA ARG A 549 -14.33 7.59 14.74
C ARG A 549 -15.11 7.22 16.01
N ALA A 550 -15.09 8.05 17.07
CA ALA A 550 -15.90 7.82 18.26
C ALA A 550 -17.40 8.03 18.03
N ILE A 551 -17.84 8.99 17.21
CA ILE A 551 -19.25 9.22 16.88
C ILE A 551 -19.77 8.11 15.97
N LEU A 552 -18.96 7.59 15.04
CA LEU A 552 -19.28 6.38 14.28
C LEU A 552 -19.30 5.13 15.17
N SER A 553 -18.42 5.03 16.18
CA SER A 553 -18.40 3.94 17.16
C SER A 553 -19.59 3.99 18.14
N VAL A 554 -19.99 5.19 18.61
CA VAL A 554 -21.10 5.41 19.54
C VAL A 554 -22.46 5.27 18.83
N LYS A 555 -22.60 5.74 17.58
CA LYS A 555 -23.81 5.47 16.78
C LYS A 555 -23.93 3.99 16.39
N ARG A 556 -22.82 3.27 16.16
CA ARG A 556 -22.83 1.81 15.94
C ARG A 556 -23.24 1.02 17.20
N LYS A 557 -22.78 1.42 18.39
CA LYS A 557 -23.23 0.79 19.66
C LYS A 557 -24.72 1.01 19.97
N LEU A 558 -25.28 2.17 19.61
CA LEU A 558 -26.71 2.46 19.79
C LEU A 558 -27.61 1.70 18.80
N VAL A 559 -27.14 1.45 17.58
CA VAL A 559 -27.86 0.62 16.60
C VAL A 559 -27.79 -0.88 16.98
N TYR A 560 -26.69 -1.34 17.57
CA TYR A 560 -26.56 -2.72 18.06
C TYR A 560 -27.46 -3.00 19.27
N LYS A 561 -27.60 -2.04 20.21
CA LYS A 561 -28.53 -2.16 21.35
C LYS A 561 -30.01 -2.13 20.97
N ARG A 562 -30.38 -1.54 19.83
CA ARG A 562 -31.77 -1.55 19.34
C ARG A 562 -32.15 -2.81 18.56
N LYS A 563 -31.19 -3.58 18.06
CA LYS A 563 -31.42 -4.86 17.37
C LYS A 563 -31.43 -6.09 18.29
N LEU A 564 -31.14 -5.93 19.58
CA LEU A 564 -31.17 -6.98 20.60
C LEU A 564 -32.41 -6.94 21.50
N ASN A 565 -33.36 -6.02 21.24
CA ASN A 565 -34.58 -5.82 22.04
C ASN A 565 -35.87 -5.86 21.19
N ILE A 566 -35.89 -6.65 20.12
CA ILE A 566 -37.12 -7.08 19.42
C ILE A 566 -37.03 -8.57 19.19
#